data_AF-A0A844ZBZ0-F1
#
_entry.id   AF-A0A844ZBZ0-F1
#
_cell.length_a   1.000
_cell.length_b   1.000
_cell.length_c   1.000
_cell.angle_alpha   90.00
_cell.angle_beta   90.00
_cell.angle_gamma   90.00
#
_symmetry.space_group_name_H-M   'P 1'
#
loop_
_entity.id
_entity.type
_entity.pdbx_description
1 polymer ?
#
loop_
_entity_poly.entity_id
_entity_poly.type
_entity_poly.pdbx_seq_one_letter_code
_entity_poly.pdbx_strand_id
1 'polypeptide(L)'
;MMSVLSANAKLRWIIAIALALTGLVMLTFRVNAVKSEVRELETRIIAAEQRTMLLETEFQTRASQRQLASWNALEFGYAAPRADQYIDDRRELASLGEPLGRDAPSPIRVARAAVARDDVGAMEALADSLSDTALGETGRTVRAATTLLAMNEDRAFVHSASADSEGGDLAAQLSQIAPMGVAVSPSLSASLAEQGR
;
A
#
# COMPACT_ATOMS: atom_id res chain seq x y z
N MET A 1 65.39 53.84 27.17
CA MET A 1 64.44 54.63 26.34
C MET A 1 64.18 54.04 24.94
N MET A 2 65.11 53.30 24.31
CA MET A 2 64.88 52.72 22.97
C MET A 2 63.92 51.51 22.91
N SER A 3 63.70 50.78 24.02
CA SER A 3 62.82 49.60 24.05
C SER A 3 61.33 49.92 23.94
N VAL A 4 60.87 51.00 24.61
CA VAL A 4 59.46 51.40 24.69
C VAL A 4 58.88 51.85 23.35
N LEU A 5 59.70 52.42 22.46
CA LEU A 5 59.24 52.87 21.14
C LEU A 5 58.82 51.68 20.24
N SER A 6 59.55 50.56 20.30
CA SER A 6 59.22 49.35 19.55
C SER A 6 58.06 48.56 20.16
N ALA A 7 57.91 48.59 21.49
CA ALA A 7 56.84 47.89 22.20
C ALA A 7 55.45 48.43 21.81
N ASN A 8 55.31 49.76 21.71
CA ASN A 8 54.07 50.41 21.29
C ASN A 8 53.69 50.08 19.83
N ALA A 9 54.68 50.00 18.94
CA ALA A 9 54.45 49.63 17.54
C ALA A 9 54.04 48.15 17.39
N LYS A 10 54.67 47.25 18.15
CA LYS A 10 54.31 45.82 18.19
C LYS A 10 52.89 45.61 18.73
N LEU A 11 52.54 46.30 19.81
CA LEU A 11 51.19 46.24 20.39
C LEU A 11 50.12 46.68 19.39
N ARG A 12 50.36 47.76 18.64
CA ARG A 12 49.46 48.22 17.58
C ARG A 12 49.30 47.18 16.46
N TRP A 13 50.39 46.54 16.05
CA TRP A 13 50.35 45.49 15.03
C TRP A 13 49.56 44.26 15.49
N ILE A 14 49.76 43.85 16.75
CA ILE A 14 49.01 42.75 17.35
C ILE A 14 47.51 43.06 17.38
N ILE A 15 47.14 44.27 17.79
CA ILE A 15 45.73 44.72 17.80
C ILE A 15 45.15 44.72 16.38
N ALA A 16 45.91 45.18 15.38
CA ALA A 16 45.46 45.20 13.99
C ALA A 16 45.19 43.78 13.46
N ILE A 17 46.09 42.82 13.72
CA ILE A 17 45.89 41.42 13.35
C ILE A 17 44.68 40.83 14.09
N ALA A 18 44.56 41.08 15.40
CA ALA A 18 43.45 40.57 16.20
C ALA A 18 42.10 41.07 15.66
N LEU A 19 42.02 42.35 15.27
CA LEU A 19 40.80 42.92 14.68
C LEU A 19 40.48 42.28 13.32
N ALA A 20 41.50 42.12 12.46
CA ALA A 20 41.32 41.47 11.16
C ALA A 20 40.85 40.02 11.30
N LEU A 21 41.44 39.27 12.23
CA LEU A 21 41.08 37.87 12.51
C LEU A 21 39.66 37.79 13.08
N THR A 22 39.29 38.70 13.98
CA THR A 22 37.93 38.78 14.53
C THR A 22 36.91 39.03 13.42
N GLY A 23 37.20 39.95 12.49
CA GLY A 23 36.34 40.22 11.33
C GLY A 23 36.19 39.00 10.42
N LEU A 24 37.28 38.26 10.17
CA LEU A 24 37.26 37.02 9.39
C LEU A 24 36.36 35.97 10.05
N VAL A 25 36.53 35.75 11.35
CA VAL A 25 35.74 34.78 12.12
C VAL A 25 34.26 35.17 12.11
N MET A 26 33.93 36.43 12.32
CA MET A 26 32.55 36.92 12.28
C MET A 26 31.89 36.69 10.91
N LEU A 27 32.64 36.92 9.82
CA LEU A 27 32.18 36.62 8.46
C LEU A 27 31.96 35.12 8.24
N THR A 28 32.88 34.28 8.70
CA THR A 28 32.75 32.81 8.62
C THR A 28 31.50 32.33 9.36
N PHE A 29 31.23 32.84 10.57
CA PHE A 29 30.00 32.52 11.31
C PHE A 29 28.76 32.94 10.55
N ARG A 30 28.74 34.15 9.98
CA ARG A 30 27.60 34.63 9.17
C ARG A 30 27.37 33.74 7.96
N VAL A 31 28.43 33.35 7.24
CA VAL A 31 28.32 32.43 6.09
C VAL A 31 27.78 31.07 6.53
N ASN A 32 28.21 30.54 7.68
CA ASN A 32 27.69 29.29 8.20
C ASN A 32 26.20 29.39 8.60
N ALA A 33 25.78 30.51 9.19
CA ALA A 33 24.38 30.76 9.49
C ALA A 33 23.53 30.82 8.21
N VAL A 34 23.97 31.58 7.20
CA VAL A 34 23.28 31.67 5.90
C VAL A 34 23.20 30.31 5.22
N LYS A 35 24.28 29.51 5.23
CA LYS A 35 24.26 28.14 4.68
C LYS A 35 23.22 27.26 5.38
N SER A 36 23.02 27.42 6.69
CA SER A 36 22.02 26.65 7.43
C SER A 36 20.59 27.04 7.04
N GLU A 37 20.32 28.34 6.87
CA GLU A 37 19.02 28.84 6.40
C GLU A 37 18.70 28.34 4.98
N VAL A 38 19.71 28.35 4.08
CA VAL A 38 19.56 27.82 2.72
C VAL A 38 19.22 26.33 2.74
N ARG A 39 19.91 25.53 3.56
CA ARG A 39 19.67 24.09 3.68
C ARG A 39 18.24 23.78 4.14
N GLU A 40 17.72 24.59 5.06
CA GLU A 40 16.34 24.45 5.54
C GLU A 40 15.33 24.79 4.43
N LEU A 41 15.56 25.87 3.67
CA LEU A 41 14.72 26.25 2.53
C LEU A 41 14.74 25.19 1.43
N GLU A 42 15.90 24.65 1.07
CA GLU A 42 16.04 23.55 0.10
C GLU A 42 15.19 22.34 0.53
N THR A 43 15.26 21.96 1.79
CA THR A 43 14.47 20.84 2.33
C THR A 43 12.97 21.14 2.26
N ARG A 44 12.56 22.38 2.56
CA ARG A 44 11.16 22.83 2.46
C ARG A 44 10.66 22.83 1.02
N ILE A 45 11.49 23.24 0.06
CA ILE A 45 11.17 23.22 -1.37
C ILE A 45 10.92 21.78 -1.83
N ILE A 46 11.84 20.87 -1.53
CA ILE A 46 11.69 19.45 -1.88
C ILE A 46 10.41 18.86 -1.27
N ALA A 47 10.13 19.15 0.00
CA ALA A 47 8.90 18.69 0.65
C ALA A 47 7.63 19.29 0.02
N ALA A 48 7.67 20.53 -0.47
CA ALA A 48 6.56 21.15 -1.17
C ALA A 48 6.34 20.52 -2.56
N GLU A 49 7.40 20.28 -3.31
CA GLU A 49 7.35 19.62 -4.62
C GLU A 49 6.74 18.20 -4.51
N GLN A 50 7.15 17.42 -3.51
CA GLN A 50 6.58 16.09 -3.26
C GLN A 50 5.07 16.14 -2.99
N ARG A 51 4.59 17.13 -2.23
CA ARG A 51 3.16 17.32 -1.98
C ARG A 51 2.42 17.67 -3.27
N THR A 52 2.99 18.52 -4.12
CA THR A 52 2.36 18.87 -5.41
C THR A 52 2.27 17.66 -6.35
N MET A 53 3.31 16.83 -6.40
CA MET A 53 3.31 15.60 -7.20
C MET A 53 2.24 14.60 -6.72
N LEU A 54 2.11 14.45 -5.40
CA LEU A 54 1.06 13.61 -4.80
C LEU A 54 -0.33 14.15 -5.13
N LEU A 55 -0.54 15.46 -4.96
CA LEU A 55 -1.82 16.10 -5.28
C LEU A 55 -2.18 15.95 -6.75
N GLU A 56 -1.22 16.17 -7.66
CA GLU A 56 -1.43 15.98 -9.09
C GLU A 56 -1.82 14.53 -9.40
N THR A 57 -1.19 13.55 -8.75
CA THR A 57 -1.53 12.14 -8.94
C THR A 57 -2.95 11.82 -8.45
N GLU A 58 -3.37 12.37 -7.31
CA GLU A 58 -4.74 12.23 -6.81
C GLU A 58 -5.75 12.90 -7.76
N PHE A 59 -5.40 14.08 -8.30
CA PHE A 59 -6.24 14.79 -9.26
C PHE A 59 -6.35 14.07 -10.59
N GLN A 60 -5.25 13.59 -11.16
CA GLN A 60 -5.22 12.78 -12.39
C GLN A 60 -6.11 11.56 -12.24
N THR A 61 -6.02 10.86 -11.11
CA THR A 61 -6.84 9.67 -10.84
C THR A 61 -8.34 10.01 -10.76
N ARG A 62 -8.73 11.09 -10.05
CA ARG A 62 -10.15 11.50 -9.92
C ARG A 62 -10.72 12.13 -11.19
N ALA A 63 -9.92 12.91 -11.92
CA ALA A 63 -10.32 13.55 -13.17
C ALA A 63 -10.47 12.51 -14.29
N SER A 64 -9.56 11.53 -14.37
CA SER A 64 -9.63 10.44 -15.35
C SER A 64 -10.92 9.63 -15.22
N GLN A 65 -11.36 9.30 -13.99
CA GLN A 65 -12.63 8.60 -13.77
C GLN A 65 -13.84 9.41 -14.27
N ARG A 66 -13.89 10.71 -13.97
CA ARG A 66 -14.97 11.59 -14.43
C ARG A 66 -14.93 11.78 -15.95
N GLN A 67 -13.73 11.89 -16.53
CA GLN A 67 -13.53 11.98 -17.96
C GLN A 67 -14.01 10.69 -18.64
N LEU A 68 -13.54 9.51 -18.23
CA LEU A 68 -14.01 8.23 -18.76
C LEU A 68 -15.52 8.05 -18.61
N ALA A 69 -16.12 8.47 -17.50
CA ALA A 69 -17.58 8.44 -17.33
C ALA A 69 -18.30 9.38 -18.31
N SER A 70 -17.80 10.60 -18.49
CA SER A 70 -18.37 11.55 -19.46
C SER A 70 -18.19 11.11 -20.92
N TRP A 71 -17.06 10.50 -21.25
CA TRP A 71 -16.76 9.96 -22.58
C TRP A 71 -17.58 8.69 -22.85
N ASN A 72 -17.72 7.79 -21.88
CA ASN A 72 -18.63 6.64 -21.98
C ASN A 72 -20.08 7.11 -22.19
N ALA A 73 -20.51 8.17 -21.51
CA ALA A 73 -21.86 8.71 -21.67
C ALA A 73 -22.06 9.42 -23.03
N LEU A 74 -21.05 10.15 -23.53
CA LEU A 74 -21.14 10.93 -24.77
C LEU A 74 -20.99 10.07 -26.03
N GLU A 75 -20.03 9.14 -26.04
CA GLU A 75 -19.66 8.36 -27.24
C GLU A 75 -20.40 7.01 -27.29
N PHE A 76 -20.54 6.34 -26.14
CA PHE A 76 -21.01 4.95 -26.11
C PHE A 76 -22.39 4.76 -25.46
N GLY A 77 -22.88 5.74 -24.70
CA GLY A 77 -24.15 5.64 -23.96
C GLY A 77 -24.18 4.57 -22.88
N TYR A 78 -23.04 3.99 -22.52
CA TYR A 78 -22.98 2.93 -21.52
C TYR A 78 -23.16 3.49 -20.11
N ALA A 79 -24.25 3.10 -19.46
CA ALA A 79 -24.45 3.25 -18.03
C ALA A 79 -24.12 1.92 -17.33
N ALA A 80 -23.54 1.98 -16.13
CA ALA A 80 -23.34 0.77 -15.33
C ALA A 80 -24.71 0.08 -15.09
N PRO A 81 -24.82 -1.24 -15.30
CA PRO A 81 -26.07 -1.96 -15.08
C PRO A 81 -26.57 -1.77 -13.66
N ARG A 82 -27.87 -1.59 -13.49
CA ARG A 82 -28.49 -1.50 -12.16
C ARG A 82 -28.48 -2.87 -11.49
N ALA A 83 -28.49 -2.88 -10.16
CA ALA A 83 -28.56 -4.13 -9.37
C ALA A 83 -29.71 -5.05 -9.83
N ASP A 84 -30.84 -4.45 -10.22
CA ASP A 84 -32.03 -5.17 -10.71
C ASP A 84 -31.84 -5.88 -12.07
N GLN A 85 -30.72 -5.62 -12.78
CA GLN A 85 -30.38 -6.22 -14.08
C GLN A 85 -29.41 -7.39 -13.96
N TYR A 86 -28.92 -7.69 -12.75
CA TYR A 86 -28.08 -8.85 -12.50
C TYR A 86 -28.96 -10.05 -12.16
N ILE A 87 -28.62 -11.19 -12.74
CA ILE A 87 -29.24 -12.47 -12.43
C ILE A 87 -28.49 -13.08 -11.24
N ASP A 88 -29.19 -13.37 -10.15
CA ASP A 88 -28.59 -13.87 -8.91
C ASP A 88 -28.20 -15.37 -8.99
N ASP A 89 -28.86 -16.14 -9.86
CA ASP A 89 -28.61 -17.59 -9.97
C ASP A 89 -27.60 -17.94 -11.08
N ARG A 90 -26.58 -18.70 -10.69
CA ARG A 90 -25.55 -19.23 -11.59
C ARG A 90 -26.12 -20.23 -12.60
N ARG A 91 -27.19 -20.95 -12.25
CA ARG A 91 -27.83 -21.89 -13.19
C ARG A 91 -28.62 -21.16 -14.25
N GLU A 92 -29.30 -20.08 -13.88
CA GLU A 92 -29.99 -19.19 -14.81
C GLU A 92 -29.00 -18.47 -15.74
N LEU A 93 -27.87 -17.99 -15.22
CA LEU A 93 -26.77 -17.47 -16.04
C LEU A 93 -26.19 -18.52 -17.01
N ALA A 94 -26.05 -19.78 -16.59
CA ALA A 94 -25.54 -20.86 -17.45
C ALA A 94 -26.51 -21.20 -18.60
N SER A 95 -27.81 -20.99 -18.40
CA SER A 95 -28.81 -21.20 -19.45
C SER A 95 -28.77 -20.14 -20.56
N LEU A 96 -28.22 -18.96 -20.28
CA LEU A 96 -28.00 -17.86 -21.22
C LEU A 96 -26.69 -17.97 -22.01
N GLY A 97 -25.84 -18.95 -21.71
CA GLY A 97 -24.56 -19.16 -22.40
C GLY A 97 -24.76 -19.77 -23.78
N GLU A 98 -24.47 -19.02 -24.83
CA GLU A 98 -24.40 -19.54 -26.20
C GLU A 98 -23.24 -20.56 -26.31
N PRO A 99 -23.43 -21.73 -26.94
CA PRO A 99 -22.33 -22.66 -27.20
C PRO A 99 -21.26 -21.97 -28.07
N LEU A 100 -19.98 -22.14 -27.72
CA LEU A 100 -18.88 -21.55 -28.48
C LEU A 100 -18.99 -21.94 -29.96
N GLY A 101 -19.12 -20.92 -30.82
CA GLY A 101 -19.11 -21.11 -32.26
C GLY A 101 -17.81 -21.78 -32.73
N ARG A 102 -17.87 -22.45 -33.88
CA ARG A 102 -16.75 -23.23 -34.45
C ARG A 102 -15.44 -22.43 -34.60
N ASP A 103 -15.54 -21.10 -34.71
CA ASP A 103 -14.41 -20.17 -34.87
C ASP A 103 -14.16 -19.27 -33.64
N ALA A 104 -14.72 -19.61 -32.47
CA ALA A 104 -14.52 -18.81 -31.26
C ALA A 104 -13.05 -18.87 -30.78
N PRO A 105 -12.42 -17.72 -30.45
CA PRO A 105 -11.04 -17.70 -29.97
C PRO A 105 -10.90 -18.50 -28.66
N SER A 106 -9.74 -19.14 -28.48
CA SER A 106 -9.48 -19.98 -27.30
C SER A 106 -9.67 -19.18 -26.01
N PRO A 107 -10.35 -19.72 -24.98
CA PRO A 107 -10.60 -19.01 -23.74
C PRO A 107 -9.31 -18.49 -23.11
N ILE A 108 -9.27 -17.18 -22.85
CA ILE A 108 -8.15 -16.56 -22.13
C ILE A 108 -8.19 -17.05 -20.68
N ARG A 109 -7.35 -18.02 -20.36
CA ARG A 109 -7.13 -18.46 -18.98
C ARG A 109 -6.20 -17.47 -18.31
N VAL A 110 -6.73 -16.67 -17.39
CA VAL A 110 -5.90 -15.86 -16.50
C VAL A 110 -5.04 -16.80 -15.66
N ALA A 111 -3.72 -16.71 -15.81
CA ALA A 111 -2.79 -17.59 -15.12
C ALA A 111 -2.83 -17.30 -13.61
N ARG A 112 -3.42 -18.21 -12.83
CA ARG A 112 -3.08 -18.36 -11.42
C ARG A 112 -1.76 -19.12 -11.39
N ALA A 113 -0.72 -18.54 -10.81
CA ALA A 113 0.57 -19.21 -10.66
C ALA A 113 0.36 -20.52 -9.88
N ALA A 114 0.59 -21.66 -10.55
CA ALA A 114 0.79 -22.93 -9.87
C ALA A 114 2.21 -22.87 -9.30
N VAL A 115 2.31 -22.70 -7.98
CA VAL A 115 3.58 -22.84 -7.27
C VAL A 115 4.02 -24.29 -7.48
N ALA A 116 5.15 -24.52 -8.14
CA ALA A 116 5.65 -25.87 -8.37
C ALA A 116 6.14 -26.45 -7.03
N ARG A 117 6.00 -27.77 -6.83
CA ARG A 117 6.40 -28.44 -5.57
C ARG A 117 7.86 -28.20 -5.18
N ASP A 118 8.71 -27.89 -6.17
CA ASP A 118 10.11 -27.54 -5.95
C ASP A 118 10.28 -26.17 -5.24
N ASP A 119 9.34 -25.24 -5.43
CA ASP A 119 9.36 -23.92 -4.79
C ASP A 119 8.99 -24.01 -3.30
N VAL A 120 8.14 -24.97 -2.93
CA VAL A 120 7.76 -25.23 -1.52
C VAL A 120 8.96 -25.77 -0.73
N GLY A 121 9.71 -26.71 -1.33
CA GLY A 121 10.96 -27.22 -0.74
C GLY A 121 12.05 -26.15 -0.64
N ALA A 122 12.17 -25.28 -1.65
CA ALA A 122 13.08 -24.14 -1.62
C ALA A 122 12.70 -23.13 -0.51
N MET A 123 11.41 -22.86 -0.32
CA MET A 123 10.91 -22.00 0.74
C MET A 123 11.15 -22.60 2.14
N GLU A 124 11.03 -23.92 2.28
CA GLU A 124 11.29 -24.63 3.54
C GLU A 124 12.77 -24.62 3.93
N ALA A 125 13.67 -24.81 2.96
CA ALA A 125 15.12 -24.68 3.17
C ALA A 125 15.51 -23.24 3.58
N LEU A 126 14.86 -22.24 2.98
CA LEU A 126 15.05 -20.83 3.34
C LEU A 126 14.53 -20.56 4.76
N ALA A 127 13.36 -21.10 5.12
CA ALA A 127 12.78 -20.97 6.45
C ALA A 127 13.68 -21.58 7.54
N ASP A 128 14.35 -22.70 7.27
CA ASP A 128 15.31 -23.31 8.19
C ASP A 128 16.55 -22.44 8.41
N SER A 129 17.09 -21.83 7.35
CA SER A 129 18.21 -20.89 7.49
C SER A 129 17.83 -19.64 8.29
N LEU A 130 16.60 -19.15 8.12
CA LEU A 130 16.09 -17.97 8.81
C LEU A 130 15.71 -18.27 10.27
N SER A 131 15.38 -19.53 10.58
CA SER A 131 15.13 -19.98 11.94
C SER A 131 16.41 -20.18 12.75
N ASP A 132 17.53 -20.53 12.11
CA ASP A 132 18.85 -20.67 12.73
C ASP A 132 19.54 -19.31 12.95
N THR A 133 19.25 -18.35 12.08
CA THR A 133 19.67 -16.95 12.27
C THR A 133 18.81 -16.31 13.38
N ALA A 134 19.35 -15.39 14.20
CA ALA A 134 18.71 -14.80 15.40
C ALA A 134 17.34 -14.08 15.22
N LEU A 135 16.72 -14.17 14.04
CA LEU A 135 15.39 -13.67 13.67
C LEU A 135 14.28 -14.72 13.90
N GLY A 136 14.48 -15.66 14.84
CA GLY A 136 13.71 -16.89 15.01
C GLY A 136 12.18 -16.77 15.18
N GLU A 137 11.60 -15.57 15.28
CA GLU A 137 10.15 -15.37 15.18
C GLU A 137 9.66 -15.43 13.72
N THR A 138 10.36 -14.75 12.80
CA THR A 138 10.02 -14.75 11.37
C THR A 138 10.20 -16.15 10.78
N GLY A 139 11.30 -16.84 11.11
CA GLY A 139 11.56 -18.21 10.63
C GLY A 139 10.46 -19.20 11.04
N ARG A 140 9.93 -19.09 12.27
CA ARG A 140 8.82 -19.93 12.75
C ARG A 140 7.52 -19.65 11.99
N THR A 141 7.22 -18.39 11.68
CA THR A 141 6.01 -18.04 10.91
C THR A 141 6.07 -18.53 9.46
N VAL A 142 7.24 -18.43 8.82
CA VAL A 142 7.44 -18.93 7.46
C VAL A 142 7.34 -20.45 7.45
N ARG A 143 7.97 -21.15 8.40
CA ARG A 143 7.85 -22.61 8.52
C ARG A 143 6.40 -23.04 8.71
N ALA A 144 5.66 -22.39 9.62
CA ALA A 144 4.24 -22.69 9.85
C ALA A 144 3.38 -22.43 8.60
N ALA A 145 3.64 -21.35 7.86
CA ALA A 145 2.93 -21.06 6.61
C ALA A 145 3.24 -22.09 5.52
N THR A 146 4.49 -22.52 5.38
CA THR A 146 4.91 -23.58 4.45
C THR A 146 4.27 -24.92 4.81
N THR A 147 4.22 -25.28 6.10
CA THR A 147 3.53 -26.49 6.56
C THR A 147 2.03 -26.43 6.27
N LEU A 148 1.38 -25.28 6.48
CA LEU A 148 -0.04 -25.10 6.16
C LEU A 148 -0.33 -25.18 4.66
N LEU A 149 0.57 -24.65 3.82
CA LEU A 149 0.47 -24.75 2.37
C LEU A 149 0.59 -26.21 1.91
N ALA A 150 1.54 -26.96 2.47
CA ALA A 150 1.71 -28.38 2.18
C ALA A 150 0.51 -29.23 2.66
N MET A 151 -0.06 -28.91 3.83
CA MET A 151 -1.27 -29.58 4.35
C MET A 151 -2.52 -29.28 3.51
N ASN A 152 -2.56 -28.12 2.83
CA ASN A 152 -3.68 -27.74 1.96
C ASN A 152 -3.62 -28.47 0.60
N GLU A 153 -2.43 -28.81 0.09
CA GLU A 153 -2.29 -29.64 -1.11
C GLU A 153 -2.83 -31.06 -0.91
N ASP A 154 -2.65 -31.65 0.28
CA ASP A 154 -3.09 -33.02 0.58
C ASP A 154 -4.63 -33.13 0.66
N ARG A 155 -5.30 -32.06 1.12
CA ARG A 155 -6.77 -31.95 1.13
C ARG A 155 -7.37 -31.76 -0.27
N ALA A 156 -6.62 -31.20 -1.22
CA ALA A 156 -7.07 -31.06 -2.60
C ALA A 156 -7.18 -32.42 -3.34
N PHE A 157 -6.49 -33.46 -2.85
CA PHE A 157 -6.59 -34.81 -3.40
C PHE A 157 -7.77 -35.61 -2.82
N VAL A 158 -8.17 -35.35 -1.56
CA VAL A 158 -9.27 -36.09 -0.89
C VAL A 158 -10.67 -35.55 -1.25
N HIS A 159 -10.80 -34.31 -1.76
CA HIS A 159 -12.11 -33.74 -2.15
C HIS A 159 -12.68 -34.26 -3.48
N SER A 160 -12.01 -35.19 -4.16
CA SER A 160 -12.60 -35.90 -5.32
C SER A 160 -13.29 -37.22 -4.95
N ALA A 161 -13.28 -37.62 -3.67
CA ALA A 161 -13.84 -38.89 -3.22
C ALA A 161 -14.47 -38.81 -1.82
N SER A 162 -15.52 -38.02 -1.63
CA SER A 162 -16.65 -38.28 -0.70
C SER A 162 -17.52 -37.03 -0.52
N ALA A 163 -18.81 -37.29 -0.26
CA ALA A 163 -19.90 -36.37 0.06
C ALA A 163 -20.76 -35.95 -1.16
N ASP A 164 -21.61 -36.80 -1.72
CA ASP A 164 -22.89 -37.26 -1.13
C ASP A 164 -23.23 -36.74 0.27
N SER A 165 -24.18 -35.79 0.27
CA SER A 165 -25.02 -35.37 1.40
C SER A 165 -24.37 -34.56 2.53
N GLU A 166 -25.21 -33.71 3.13
CA GLU A 166 -25.00 -32.92 4.36
C GLU A 166 -24.46 -31.48 4.20
N GLY A 167 -25.17 -30.68 3.38
CA GLY A 167 -25.06 -29.21 3.35
C GLY A 167 -25.87 -28.48 4.43
N GLY A 168 -26.35 -29.16 5.48
CA GLY A 168 -27.24 -28.58 6.49
C GLY A 168 -26.53 -27.92 7.68
N ASP A 169 -25.35 -28.42 8.06
CA ASP A 169 -24.75 -28.10 9.37
C ASP A 169 -23.79 -26.89 9.34
N LEU A 170 -23.38 -26.47 8.15
CA LEU A 170 -22.46 -25.34 7.96
C LEU A 170 -23.16 -23.98 8.08
N ALA A 171 -24.46 -23.91 7.80
CA ALA A 171 -25.26 -22.70 8.00
C ALA A 171 -25.50 -22.41 9.50
N ALA A 172 -25.58 -23.46 10.33
CA ALA A 172 -25.71 -23.32 11.78
C ALA A 172 -24.39 -22.84 12.43
N GLN A 173 -23.23 -23.34 11.97
CA GLN A 173 -21.92 -22.97 12.54
C GLN A 173 -21.48 -21.53 12.21
N LEU A 174 -21.86 -20.99 11.05
CA LEU A 174 -21.49 -19.60 10.67
C LEU A 174 -22.26 -18.53 11.46
N SER A 175 -23.36 -18.89 12.12
CA SER A 175 -24.10 -17.98 13.01
C SER A 175 -23.44 -17.79 14.39
N GLN A 176 -22.49 -18.66 14.76
CA GLN A 176 -21.93 -18.71 16.11
C GLN A 176 -20.55 -18.02 16.24
N ILE A 177 -19.95 -17.59 15.12
CA ILE A 177 -18.68 -16.82 15.09
C ILE A 177 -18.97 -15.33 14.85
N ALA A 178 -19.94 -14.77 15.57
CA ALA A 178 -20.08 -13.32 15.68
C ALA A 178 -20.26 -12.93 17.14
N PRO A 179 -19.17 -12.53 17.80
CA PRO A 179 -19.30 -11.41 18.72
C PRO A 179 -18.14 -10.42 18.59
N MET A 180 -18.49 -9.19 18.20
CA MET A 180 -18.08 -7.93 18.83
C MET A 180 -17.91 -6.82 17.78
N GLY A 181 -18.95 -5.96 17.70
CA GLY A 181 -18.72 -4.53 17.56
C GLY A 181 -18.56 -3.97 16.15
N VAL A 182 -19.60 -4.08 15.31
CA VAL A 182 -19.90 -3.00 14.37
C VAL A 182 -21.30 -2.49 14.70
N ALA A 183 -21.35 -1.47 15.55
CA ALA A 183 -22.56 -0.72 15.83
C ALA A 183 -23.02 -0.04 14.53
N VAL A 184 -24.02 -0.62 13.87
CA VAL A 184 -24.79 0.07 12.85
C VAL A 184 -25.56 1.19 13.57
N SER A 185 -25.23 2.43 13.23
CA SER A 185 -25.81 3.62 13.84
C SER A 185 -27.35 3.65 13.67
N PRO A 186 -28.13 4.02 14.69
CA PRO A 186 -29.60 3.90 14.68
C PRO A 186 -30.35 4.88 13.75
N SER A 187 -29.66 5.78 13.03
CA SER A 187 -30.32 6.83 12.24
C SER A 187 -31.03 6.37 10.98
N LEU A 188 -30.87 5.12 10.55
CA LEU A 188 -31.56 4.57 9.36
C LEU A 188 -32.84 3.77 9.68
N SER A 189 -33.13 3.54 10.96
CA SER A 189 -34.34 2.81 11.38
C SER A 189 -35.56 3.72 11.56
N ALA A 190 -35.36 5.01 11.83
CA ALA A 190 -36.47 5.97 11.96
C ALA A 190 -37.10 6.36 10.62
N SER A 191 -36.32 6.39 9.53
CA SER A 191 -36.82 6.83 8.21
C SER A 191 -37.71 5.80 7.50
N LEU A 192 -37.58 4.51 7.84
CA LEU A 192 -38.38 3.43 7.23
C LEU A 192 -39.72 3.19 7.95
N ALA A 193 -39.96 3.84 9.09
CA ALA A 193 -41.25 3.76 9.79
C ALA A 193 -42.24 4.87 9.39
N GLU A 194 -41.77 5.95 8.77
CA GLU A 194 -42.62 7.07 8.33
C GLU A 194 -43.08 6.95 6.87
N GLN A 195 -42.41 6.11 6.06
CA GLN A 195 -42.73 5.89 4.66
C GLN A 195 -43.57 4.62 4.45
N GLY A 196 -44.56 4.44 5.34
CA GLY A 196 -45.45 3.29 5.39
C GLY A 196 -46.82 3.66 5.95
N ARG A 197 -47.42 4.75 5.45
CA ARG A 197 -48.86 5.02 5.51
C ARG A 197 -49.30 5.82 4.29
#